data_AF-A0A8W7PSG2-F1
#
_entry.id   AF-A0A8W7PSG2-F1
#
_cell.length_a   1.000
_cell.length_b   1.000
_cell.length_c   1.000
_cell.angle_alpha   90.00
_cell.angle_beta   90.00
_cell.angle_gamma   90.00
#
_symmetry.space_group_name_H-M   'P 1'
#
loop_
_entity.id
_entity.type
_entity.pdbx_description
1 polymer ?
#
loop_
_entity_poly.entity_id
_entity_poly.type
_entity_poly.pdbx_seq_one_letter_code
_entity_poly.pdbx_strand_id
1 'polypeptide(L)'
;LLNAEHAQLVPLGGQRLSKPTQETVMQRDIGMDLPDDFCQDMSHAYTLPARYYTSDAVFDYEKQQIFAKSWLCFCHGSELAENNAYVTRRIAGENLLVVRGRDGVLRAFYNVCPHRGHELLQDSGIAKNVVSCPYHAWTFKLDGELAVARNCEHVAHFDKADYRLTPVRVAEYCGFVFINMDMQAEAVESVLAGLAEHLHSVCPNVASLQVASRTITDTPANWKVIVDNYMECYHCAPAHPGFSSSVDSASYTHTFHGRWTLQHGHSKSSSQGYSFDGDVANQAFSGYWVWPCVMFNVVPGDDTMTVIYEYPVSAGLTVQYYEVLMPSKE
;
A
#
# COMPACT_ATOMS: atom_id res chain seq x y z
N LEU A 1 60.93 -37.63 22.05
CA LEU A 1 61.07 -36.71 20.90
C LEU A 1 60.50 -37.45 19.70
N LEU A 2 59.18 -37.71 19.67
CA LEU A 2 58.08 -36.81 19.24
C LEU A 2 58.25 -36.43 17.75
N ASN A 3 57.30 -36.61 16.83
CA ASN A 3 56.00 -37.26 16.83
C ASN A 3 55.57 -37.42 15.35
N ALA A 4 54.86 -38.49 15.03
CA ALA A 4 54.07 -38.61 13.81
C ALA A 4 52.76 -37.85 14.03
N GLU A 5 52.43 -36.89 13.15
CA GLU A 5 51.12 -36.27 13.13
C GLU A 5 50.24 -36.89 12.05
N HIS A 6 49.09 -37.38 12.52
CA HIS A 6 47.96 -37.86 11.76
C HIS A 6 47.36 -36.73 10.90
N ALA A 7 47.49 -36.83 9.57
CA ALA A 7 46.56 -36.17 8.67
C ALA A 7 45.30 -37.04 8.53
N GLN A 8 44.26 -36.72 9.29
CA GLN A 8 42.92 -37.28 9.09
C GLN A 8 42.37 -36.76 7.75
N LEU A 9 42.01 -37.67 6.86
CA LEU A 9 41.18 -37.38 5.69
C LEU A 9 39.79 -36.98 6.19
N VAL A 10 39.44 -35.70 6.07
CA VAL A 10 38.07 -35.22 6.22
C VAL A 10 37.28 -35.70 4.99
N PRO A 11 36.16 -36.43 5.14
CA PRO A 11 35.32 -36.76 4.00
C PRO A 11 34.71 -35.46 3.48
N LEU A 12 34.85 -35.19 2.18
CA LEU A 12 34.06 -34.18 1.48
C LEU A 12 32.58 -34.53 1.70
N GLY A 13 31.94 -33.81 2.63
CA GLY A 13 30.52 -33.92 2.88
C GLY A 13 29.78 -33.56 1.60
N GLY A 14 29.14 -34.56 0.98
CA GLY A 14 28.21 -34.32 -0.11
C GLY A 14 27.15 -33.33 0.36
N GLN A 15 27.11 -32.15 -0.27
CA GLN A 15 25.98 -31.25 -0.13
C GLN A 15 24.72 -32.01 -0.55
N ARG A 16 23.91 -32.40 0.43
CA ARG A 16 22.53 -32.76 0.15
C ARG A 16 21.85 -31.50 -0.37
N LEU A 17 21.66 -31.44 -1.68
CA LEU A 17 20.69 -30.52 -2.29
C LEU A 17 19.36 -30.77 -1.58
N SER A 18 18.92 -29.80 -0.78
CA SER A 18 17.59 -29.83 -0.17
C SER A 18 16.57 -29.89 -1.29
N LYS A 19 15.53 -30.71 -1.13
CA LYS A 19 14.42 -30.71 -2.08
C LYS A 19 13.79 -29.32 -2.07
N PRO A 20 13.50 -28.72 -3.24
CA PRO A 20 12.87 -27.41 -3.29
C PRO A 20 11.51 -27.45 -2.57
N THR A 21 11.14 -26.34 -1.91
CA THR A 21 9.84 -26.20 -1.27
C THR A 21 8.74 -26.16 -2.34
N GLN A 22 7.48 -26.44 -1.97
CA GLN A 22 6.36 -26.34 -2.92
C GLN A 22 6.25 -24.94 -3.55
N GLU A 23 6.60 -23.89 -2.80
CA GLU A 23 6.63 -22.52 -3.29
C GLU A 23 7.72 -22.32 -4.35
N THR A 24 8.93 -22.84 -4.14
CA THR A 24 10.01 -22.81 -5.14
C THR A 24 9.65 -23.61 -6.40
N VAL A 25 8.90 -24.71 -6.27
CA VAL A 25 8.41 -25.47 -7.43
C VAL A 25 7.37 -24.66 -8.20
N MET A 26 6.40 -24.07 -7.51
CA MET A 26 5.36 -23.23 -8.14
C MET A 26 5.97 -22.01 -8.84
N GLN A 27 6.92 -21.31 -8.22
CA GLN A 27 7.65 -20.20 -8.83
C GLN A 27 8.36 -20.63 -10.11
N ARG A 28 9.07 -21.77 -10.09
CA ARG A 28 9.74 -22.30 -11.28
C ARG A 28 8.76 -22.67 -12.39
N ASP A 29 7.62 -23.26 -12.05
CA ASP A 29 6.58 -23.65 -13.01
C ASP A 29 5.95 -22.43 -13.69
N ILE A 30 5.81 -21.30 -12.97
CA ILE A 30 5.39 -20.02 -13.55
C ILE A 30 6.57 -19.16 -14.01
N GLY A 31 7.76 -19.74 -14.20
CA GLY A 31 8.96 -19.08 -14.73
C GLY A 31 9.50 -17.91 -13.90
N MET A 32 9.19 -17.86 -12.61
CA MET A 32 9.69 -16.85 -11.68
C MET A 32 11.05 -17.27 -11.10
N ASP A 33 12.11 -16.96 -11.82
CA ASP A 33 13.49 -17.37 -11.54
C ASP A 33 14.43 -16.17 -11.32
N LEU A 34 14.00 -15.17 -10.53
CA LEU A 34 14.92 -14.11 -10.08
C LEU A 34 15.95 -14.70 -9.10
N PRO A 35 17.24 -14.41 -9.27
CA PRO A 35 18.23 -14.79 -8.27
C PRO A 35 18.04 -13.97 -6.99
N ASP A 36 18.42 -14.52 -5.84
CA ASP A 36 18.29 -13.86 -4.53
C ASP A 36 19.06 -12.52 -4.45
N ASP A 37 20.08 -12.36 -5.29
CA ASP A 37 20.92 -11.17 -5.41
C ASP A 37 20.49 -10.19 -6.52
N PHE A 38 19.30 -10.40 -7.12
CA PHE A 38 18.77 -9.50 -8.14
C PHE A 38 18.75 -8.05 -7.66
N CYS A 39 19.41 -7.16 -8.41
CA CYS A 39 19.58 -5.72 -8.11
C CYS A 39 20.26 -5.39 -6.76
N GLN A 40 20.96 -6.33 -6.11
CA GLN A 40 21.74 -6.01 -4.90
C GLN A 40 22.95 -5.09 -5.21
N ASP A 41 23.59 -5.25 -6.38
CA ASP A 41 24.58 -4.29 -6.90
C ASP A 41 23.90 -3.32 -7.88
N MET A 42 23.48 -2.17 -7.37
CA MET A 42 22.84 -1.12 -8.17
C MET A 42 23.73 -0.57 -9.30
N SER A 43 25.06 -0.71 -9.21
CA SER A 43 25.97 -0.25 -10.28
C SER A 43 25.99 -1.17 -11.51
N HIS A 44 25.46 -2.39 -11.38
CA HIS A 44 25.36 -3.40 -12.43
C HIS A 44 23.96 -4.04 -12.46
N ALA A 45 22.92 -3.23 -12.33
CA ALA A 45 21.54 -3.69 -12.29
C ALA A 45 20.80 -3.50 -13.62
N TYR A 46 19.80 -4.34 -13.85
CA TYR A 46 18.82 -4.24 -14.94
C TYR A 46 17.42 -4.38 -14.36
N THR A 47 16.41 -3.86 -15.08
CA THR A 47 15.01 -4.03 -14.70
C THR A 47 14.57 -5.49 -14.80
N LEU A 48 13.39 -5.80 -14.25
CA LEU A 48 12.84 -7.15 -14.29
C LEU A 48 12.67 -7.64 -15.74
N PRO A 49 12.82 -8.96 -16.00
CA PRO A 49 12.43 -9.52 -17.29
C PRO A 49 10.97 -9.20 -17.62
N ALA A 50 10.66 -8.92 -18.89
CA ALA A 50 9.36 -8.42 -19.34
C ALA A 50 8.15 -9.20 -18.80
N ARG A 51 8.29 -10.52 -18.62
CA ARG A 51 7.25 -11.41 -18.08
C ARG A 51 6.71 -10.99 -16.71
N TYR A 52 7.53 -10.35 -15.88
CA TYR A 52 7.10 -9.88 -14.56
C TYR A 52 6.11 -8.72 -14.65
N TYR A 53 6.11 -8.00 -15.76
CA TYR A 53 5.17 -6.91 -16.01
C TYR A 53 3.94 -7.36 -16.80
N THR A 54 3.99 -8.48 -17.53
CA THR A 54 2.95 -8.83 -18.50
C THR A 54 2.23 -10.15 -18.24
N SER A 55 2.76 -11.03 -17.39
CA SER A 55 2.20 -12.36 -17.15
C SER A 55 1.14 -12.35 -16.05
N ASP A 56 -0.09 -12.77 -16.38
CA ASP A 56 -1.16 -12.94 -15.39
C ASP A 56 -0.77 -13.93 -14.28
N ALA A 57 -0.07 -15.01 -14.59
CA ALA A 57 0.40 -15.96 -13.58
C ALA A 57 1.38 -15.34 -12.56
N VAL A 58 2.20 -14.37 -12.99
CA VAL A 58 3.09 -13.63 -12.08
C VAL A 58 2.27 -12.67 -11.23
N PHE A 59 1.32 -11.97 -11.85
CA PHE A 59 0.42 -11.07 -11.13
C PHE A 59 -0.40 -11.79 -10.06
N ASP A 60 -0.97 -12.96 -10.37
CA ASP A 60 -1.72 -13.78 -9.40
C ASP A 60 -0.84 -14.22 -8.23
N TYR A 61 0.42 -14.54 -8.50
CA TYR A 61 1.40 -14.84 -7.46
C TYR A 61 1.68 -13.60 -6.58
N GLU A 62 1.93 -12.44 -7.20
CA GLU A 62 2.14 -11.16 -6.49
C GLU A 62 0.91 -10.77 -5.64
N LYS A 63 -0.31 -10.98 -6.14
CA LYS A 63 -1.55 -10.80 -5.37
C LYS A 63 -1.49 -11.57 -4.04
N GLN A 64 -1.12 -12.85 -4.10
CA GLN A 64 -1.13 -13.72 -2.92
C GLN A 64 0.06 -13.49 -1.98
N GLN A 65 1.22 -13.16 -2.53
CA GLN A 65 2.47 -13.10 -1.75
C GLN A 65 2.85 -11.69 -1.32
N ILE A 66 2.44 -10.66 -2.08
CA ILE A 66 2.71 -9.26 -1.77
C ILE A 66 1.46 -8.61 -1.20
N PHE A 67 0.41 -8.46 -2.01
CA PHE A 67 -0.74 -7.62 -1.64
C PHE A 67 -1.56 -8.21 -0.49
N ALA A 68 -1.76 -9.53 -0.45
CA ALA A 68 -2.46 -10.19 0.64
C ALA A 68 -1.65 -10.24 1.96
N LYS A 69 -0.36 -9.91 1.95
CA LYS A 69 0.54 -10.05 3.12
C LYS A 69 1.22 -8.74 3.53
N SER A 70 1.04 -7.66 2.77
CA SER A 70 1.67 -6.36 3.04
C SER A 70 0.66 -5.39 3.63
N TRP A 71 1.16 -4.41 4.40
CA TRP A 71 0.36 -3.26 4.78
C TRP A 71 0.10 -2.40 3.53
N LEU A 72 -1.17 -2.21 3.19
CA LEU A 72 -1.62 -1.41 2.05
C LEU A 72 -2.22 -0.12 2.59
N CYS A 73 -1.69 1.03 2.17
CA CYS A 73 -2.30 2.32 2.47
C CYS A 73 -3.65 2.40 1.76
N PHE A 74 -4.70 2.72 2.51
CA PHE A 74 -6.09 2.60 2.08
C PHE A 74 -6.76 3.96 1.80
N CYS A 75 -6.49 4.93 2.67
CA CYS A 75 -6.96 6.31 2.57
C CYS A 75 -6.27 7.21 3.60
N HIS A 76 -6.47 8.52 3.47
CA HIS A 76 -6.11 9.46 4.53
C HIS A 76 -7.07 9.32 5.73
N GLY A 77 -6.59 9.55 6.95
CA GLY A 77 -7.37 9.41 8.18
C GLY A 77 -8.59 10.33 8.24
N SER A 78 -8.55 11.48 7.55
CA SER A 78 -9.66 12.44 7.49
C SER A 78 -10.95 11.86 6.91
N GLU A 79 -10.86 10.87 6.00
CA GLU A 79 -12.06 10.23 5.42
C GLU A 79 -12.79 9.31 6.40
N LEU A 80 -12.13 8.97 7.51
CA LEU A 80 -12.63 8.08 8.55
C LEU A 80 -12.56 8.74 9.92
N ALA A 81 -12.56 10.09 10.00
CA ALA A 81 -12.44 10.80 11.28
C ALA A 81 -13.69 10.66 12.15
N GLU A 82 -14.87 10.69 11.53
CA GLU A 82 -16.16 10.67 12.22
C GLU A 82 -16.65 9.25 12.52
N ASN A 83 -17.41 9.11 13.61
CA ASN A 83 -18.09 7.85 13.91
C ASN A 83 -19.04 7.45 12.77
N ASN A 84 -19.06 6.16 12.47
CA ASN A 84 -19.78 5.54 11.35
C ASN A 84 -19.26 5.92 9.96
N ALA A 85 -18.23 6.77 9.83
CA ALA A 85 -17.60 7.00 8.54
C ALA A 85 -17.05 5.68 7.99
N TYR A 86 -17.23 5.45 6.69
CA TYR A 86 -16.72 4.28 6.01
C TYR A 86 -16.17 4.62 4.63
N VAL A 87 -15.23 3.78 4.19
CA VAL A 87 -14.61 3.85 2.88
C VAL A 87 -14.50 2.42 2.34
N THR A 88 -14.81 2.25 1.05
CA THR A 88 -14.61 0.99 0.33
C THR A 88 -13.55 1.16 -0.76
N ARG A 89 -12.74 0.12 -0.98
CA ARG A 89 -11.75 0.06 -2.07
C ARG A 89 -11.67 -1.35 -2.63
N ARG A 90 -11.36 -1.46 -3.92
CA ARG A 90 -10.97 -2.72 -4.55
C ARG A 90 -9.45 -2.71 -4.73
N ILE A 91 -8.75 -3.62 -4.08
CA ILE A 91 -7.28 -3.69 -4.12
C ILE A 91 -6.86 -5.12 -4.42
N ALA A 92 -6.08 -5.32 -5.50
CA ALA A 92 -5.66 -6.64 -5.96
C ALA A 92 -6.84 -7.62 -6.09
N GLY A 93 -7.99 -7.14 -6.59
CA GLY A 93 -9.20 -7.95 -6.77
C GLY A 93 -10.05 -8.21 -5.52
N GLU A 94 -9.62 -7.76 -4.33
CA GLU A 94 -10.42 -7.85 -3.11
C GLU A 94 -11.22 -6.58 -2.86
N ASN A 95 -12.53 -6.70 -2.61
CA ASN A 95 -13.38 -5.58 -2.20
C ASN A 95 -13.37 -5.46 -0.68
N LEU A 96 -12.87 -4.32 -0.18
CA LEU A 96 -12.54 -4.10 1.21
C LEU A 96 -13.33 -2.90 1.74
N LEU A 97 -13.72 -2.99 3.00
CA LEU A 97 -14.49 -1.98 3.72
C LEU A 97 -13.72 -1.61 4.98
N VAL A 98 -13.42 -0.34 5.16
CA VAL A 98 -12.97 0.22 6.44
C VAL A 98 -14.07 1.09 7.00
N VAL A 99 -14.35 0.97 8.30
CA VAL A 99 -15.39 1.73 9.00
C VAL A 99 -14.91 2.13 10.39
N ARG A 100 -15.20 3.37 10.80
CA ARG A 100 -15.11 3.76 12.20
C ARG A 100 -16.39 3.38 12.91
N GLY A 101 -16.28 2.50 13.91
CA GLY A 101 -17.42 2.10 14.73
C GLY A 101 -17.99 3.28 15.52
N ARG A 102 -19.20 3.08 16.06
CA ARG A 102 -19.85 4.03 16.98
C ARG A 102 -19.07 4.28 18.27
N ASP A 103 -18.22 3.32 18.60
CA ASP A 103 -17.30 3.32 19.71
C ASP A 103 -15.97 4.04 19.38
N GLY A 104 -15.84 4.64 18.20
CA GLY A 104 -14.63 5.31 17.73
C GLY A 104 -13.54 4.35 17.26
N VAL A 105 -13.76 3.03 17.33
CA VAL A 105 -12.76 2.03 16.97
C VAL A 105 -12.80 1.76 15.47
N LEU A 106 -11.65 1.93 14.81
CA LEU A 106 -11.47 1.63 13.40
C LEU A 106 -11.45 0.12 13.15
N ARG A 107 -12.15 -0.35 12.13
CA ARG A 107 -12.23 -1.76 11.75
C ARG A 107 -12.23 -1.92 10.24
N ALA A 108 -11.67 -3.02 9.75
CA ALA A 108 -11.70 -3.39 8.35
C ALA A 108 -12.29 -4.79 8.14
N PHE A 109 -12.97 -4.99 7.02
CA PHE A 109 -13.62 -6.23 6.63
C PHE A 109 -13.51 -6.44 5.12
N TYR A 110 -13.61 -7.69 4.68
CA TYR A 110 -14.03 -7.96 3.30
C TYR A 110 -15.47 -7.45 3.12
N ASN A 111 -15.71 -6.66 2.07
CA ASN A 111 -16.99 -6.03 1.77
C ASN A 111 -17.93 -7.01 1.07
N VAL A 112 -18.23 -8.12 1.73
CA VAL A 112 -18.99 -9.24 1.18
C VAL A 112 -19.90 -9.84 2.24
N CYS A 113 -21.18 -10.00 1.90
CA CYS A 113 -22.15 -10.62 2.79
C CYS A 113 -21.87 -12.13 2.92
N PRO A 114 -21.68 -12.66 4.15
CA PRO A 114 -21.42 -14.08 4.38
C PRO A 114 -22.61 -14.99 4.03
N HIS A 115 -23.79 -14.43 3.75
CA HIS A 115 -24.94 -15.23 3.30
C HIS A 115 -24.73 -15.79 1.89
N ARG A 116 -24.58 -14.90 0.89
CA ARG A 116 -24.54 -15.26 -0.54
C ARG A 116 -23.63 -14.36 -1.37
N GLY A 117 -22.64 -13.72 -0.75
CA GLY A 117 -21.59 -13.03 -1.48
C GLY A 117 -21.92 -11.64 -2.05
N HIS A 118 -23.06 -11.04 -1.69
CA HIS A 118 -23.41 -9.70 -2.18
C HIS A 118 -22.57 -8.62 -1.49
N GLU A 119 -22.09 -7.64 -2.24
CA GLU A 119 -21.41 -6.43 -1.73
C GLU A 119 -22.29 -5.68 -0.70
N LEU A 120 -21.70 -5.15 0.38
CA LEU A 120 -22.47 -4.55 1.47
C LEU A 120 -22.64 -3.04 1.32
N LEU A 121 -21.53 -2.34 1.06
CA LEU A 121 -21.46 -0.89 0.90
C LEU A 121 -20.71 -0.53 -0.37
N GLN A 122 -20.90 0.69 -0.86
CA GLN A 122 -20.24 1.22 -2.05
C GLN A 122 -19.64 2.59 -1.74
N ASP A 123 -18.57 2.95 -2.44
CA ASP A 123 -17.88 4.23 -2.34
C ASP A 123 -17.45 4.56 -0.91
N SER A 124 -17.88 5.70 -0.37
CA SER A 124 -17.64 6.15 0.99
C SER A 124 -18.84 6.92 1.53
N GLY A 125 -18.91 7.10 2.85
CA GLY A 125 -19.94 7.93 3.47
C GLY A 125 -20.09 7.67 4.95
N ILE A 126 -21.26 8.02 5.50
CA ILE A 126 -21.62 7.76 6.90
C ILE A 126 -22.61 6.60 6.93
N ALA A 127 -22.20 5.49 7.53
CA ALA A 127 -23.05 4.32 7.69
C ALA A 127 -24.18 4.60 8.69
N LYS A 128 -25.32 3.91 8.47
CA LYS A 128 -26.34 3.79 9.51
C LYS A 128 -25.80 3.00 10.69
N ASN A 129 -26.63 2.87 11.71
CA ASN A 129 -26.33 2.13 12.93
C ASN A 129 -25.97 0.65 12.70
N VAL A 130 -26.44 0.10 11.59
CA VAL A 130 -26.15 -1.24 11.08
C VAL A 130 -25.99 -1.16 9.57
N VAL A 131 -25.19 -2.05 9.01
CA VAL A 131 -25.06 -2.26 7.57
C VAL A 131 -26.09 -3.30 7.15
N SER A 132 -27.01 -2.93 6.26
CA SER A 132 -28.03 -3.85 5.74
C SER A 132 -27.62 -4.35 4.36
N CYS A 133 -27.38 -5.65 4.23
CA CYS A 133 -27.07 -6.27 2.95
C CYS A 133 -28.20 -6.00 1.94
N PRO A 134 -27.89 -5.42 0.75
CA PRO A 134 -28.91 -5.07 -0.24
C PRO A 134 -29.70 -6.28 -0.77
N TYR A 135 -29.15 -7.50 -0.67
CA TYR A 135 -29.77 -8.66 -1.29
C TYR A 135 -30.94 -9.24 -0.47
N HIS A 136 -30.69 -9.57 0.81
CA HIS A 136 -31.69 -10.26 1.66
C HIS A 136 -31.90 -9.57 3.02
N ALA A 137 -31.36 -8.36 3.19
CA ALA A 137 -31.47 -7.57 4.41
C ALA A 137 -30.95 -8.28 5.68
N TRP A 138 -29.89 -9.09 5.54
CA TRP A 138 -29.07 -9.41 6.71
C TRP A 138 -28.41 -8.14 7.21
N THR A 139 -28.48 -7.87 8.51
CA THR A 139 -27.91 -6.66 9.09
C THR A 139 -26.73 -6.98 9.98
N PHE A 140 -25.66 -6.20 9.83
CA PHE A 140 -24.43 -6.32 10.59
C PHE A 140 -24.21 -5.07 11.42
N LYS A 141 -23.76 -5.23 12.66
CA LYS A 141 -23.21 -4.12 13.44
C LYS A 141 -21.90 -3.64 12.79
N LEU A 142 -21.46 -2.44 13.16
CA LEU A 142 -20.20 -1.87 12.63
C LEU A 142 -18.93 -2.57 13.14
N ASP A 143 -19.07 -3.51 14.09
CA ASP A 143 -18.02 -4.44 14.52
C ASP A 143 -18.03 -5.78 13.77
N GLY A 144 -18.88 -5.91 12.75
CA GLY A 144 -19.01 -7.09 11.90
C GLY A 144 -19.88 -8.21 12.47
N GLU A 145 -20.45 -8.06 13.67
CA GLU A 145 -21.38 -9.05 14.22
C GLU A 145 -22.71 -9.05 13.45
N LEU A 146 -23.23 -10.24 13.13
CA LEU A 146 -24.56 -10.40 12.55
C LEU A 146 -25.65 -10.07 13.57
N ALA A 147 -26.34 -8.94 13.36
CA ALA A 147 -27.44 -8.51 14.22
C ALA A 147 -28.72 -9.27 13.89
N VAL A 148 -29.16 -9.23 12.63
CA VAL A 148 -30.41 -9.87 12.17
C VAL A 148 -30.17 -10.61 10.86
N ALA A 149 -30.59 -11.87 10.83
CA ALA A 149 -30.85 -12.63 9.62
C ALA A 149 -32.33 -12.99 9.63
N ARG A 150 -33.08 -12.56 8.60
CA ARG A 150 -34.53 -12.82 8.53
C ARG A 150 -34.78 -14.33 8.46
N ASN A 151 -35.75 -14.82 9.23
CA ASN A 151 -36.18 -16.23 9.25
C ASN A 151 -35.10 -17.22 9.73
N CYS A 152 -34.03 -16.75 10.39
CA CYS A 152 -32.93 -17.61 10.80
C CYS A 152 -33.32 -18.64 11.87
N GLU A 153 -34.30 -18.31 12.72
CA GLU A 153 -34.86 -19.17 13.76
C GLU A 153 -35.53 -20.45 13.21
N HIS A 154 -35.88 -20.44 11.91
CA HIS A 154 -36.46 -21.59 11.21
C HIS A 154 -35.42 -22.36 10.37
N VAL A 155 -34.16 -21.94 10.38
CA VAL A 155 -33.06 -22.66 9.74
C VAL A 155 -32.40 -23.55 10.78
N ALA A 156 -32.50 -24.88 10.59
CA ALA A 156 -31.92 -25.84 11.52
C ALA A 156 -30.41 -25.60 11.70
N HIS A 157 -29.96 -25.58 12.96
CA HIS A 157 -28.56 -25.39 13.34
C HIS A 157 -27.92 -24.07 12.88
N PHE A 158 -28.72 -23.02 12.64
CA PHE A 158 -28.18 -21.70 12.35
C PHE A 158 -27.65 -21.02 13.61
N ASP A 159 -26.33 -20.83 13.70
CA ASP A 159 -25.70 -19.98 14.70
C ASP A 159 -25.28 -18.65 14.06
N LYS A 160 -25.74 -17.53 14.62
CA LYS A 160 -25.34 -16.19 14.16
C LYS A 160 -23.84 -15.95 14.31
N ALA A 161 -23.19 -16.59 15.30
CA ALA A 161 -21.77 -16.44 15.56
C ALA A 161 -20.90 -16.90 14.39
N ASP A 162 -21.39 -17.85 13.59
CA ASP A 162 -20.69 -18.39 12.42
C ASP A 162 -20.71 -17.44 11.21
N TYR A 163 -21.60 -16.44 11.20
CA TYR A 163 -21.87 -15.59 10.03
C TYR A 163 -21.50 -14.12 10.26
N ARG A 164 -20.30 -13.88 10.77
CA ARG A 164 -19.76 -12.51 10.94
C ARG A 164 -19.12 -12.01 9.65
N LEU A 165 -18.95 -10.69 9.55
CA LEU A 165 -18.09 -10.12 8.51
C LEU A 165 -16.66 -10.61 8.73
N THR A 166 -16.00 -11.02 7.64
CA THR A 166 -14.62 -11.51 7.71
C THR A 166 -13.67 -10.33 7.94
N PRO A 167 -12.94 -10.28 9.07
CA PRO A 167 -12.10 -9.13 9.42
C PRO A 167 -10.84 -9.08 8.58
N VAL A 168 -10.30 -7.88 8.46
CA VAL A 168 -8.99 -7.53 7.88
C VAL A 168 -8.26 -6.69 8.92
N ARG A 169 -6.94 -6.83 9.06
CA ARG A 169 -6.20 -5.96 9.99
C ARG A 169 -6.27 -4.52 9.51
N VAL A 170 -6.33 -3.58 10.44
CA VAL A 170 -6.31 -2.15 10.17
C VAL A 170 -5.47 -1.43 11.21
N ALA A 171 -4.77 -0.38 10.80
CA ALA A 171 -3.99 0.50 11.66
C ALA A 171 -4.04 1.94 11.15
N GLU A 172 -4.00 2.89 12.08
CA GLU A 172 -3.77 4.30 11.78
C GLU A 172 -2.27 4.59 11.95
N TYR A 173 -1.61 5.06 10.90
CA TYR A 173 -0.17 5.30 10.88
C TYR A 173 0.17 6.48 9.96
N CYS A 174 1.04 7.39 10.39
CA CYS A 174 1.42 8.59 9.62
C CYS A 174 0.25 9.52 9.22
N GLY A 175 -0.89 9.49 9.93
CA GLY A 175 -2.10 10.21 9.50
C GLY A 175 -2.92 9.49 8.43
N PHE A 176 -2.50 8.30 8.00
CA PHE A 176 -3.19 7.45 7.03
C PHE A 176 -3.77 6.20 7.68
N VAL A 177 -4.67 5.55 6.97
CA VAL A 177 -5.20 4.24 7.32
C VAL A 177 -4.55 3.18 6.46
N PHE A 178 -3.98 2.16 7.09
CA PHE A 178 -3.41 0.99 6.44
C PHE A 178 -4.23 -0.25 6.79
N ILE A 179 -4.30 -1.19 5.84
CA ILE A 179 -4.90 -2.51 6.06
C ILE A 179 -3.91 -3.63 5.75
N ASN A 180 -4.11 -4.81 6.33
CA ASN A 180 -3.38 -6.02 5.93
C ASN A 180 -4.32 -7.23 5.99
N MET A 181 -4.37 -8.00 4.90
CA MET A 181 -5.24 -9.19 4.81
C MET A 181 -4.69 -10.38 5.60
N ASP A 182 -3.39 -10.39 5.93
CA ASP A 182 -2.81 -11.35 6.83
C ASP A 182 -3.08 -10.95 8.29
N MET A 183 -3.94 -11.72 8.96
CA MET A 183 -4.28 -11.51 10.37
C MET A 183 -3.10 -11.70 11.33
N GLN A 184 -2.01 -12.33 10.89
CA GLN A 184 -0.78 -12.52 11.66
C GLN A 184 0.31 -11.49 11.34
N ALA A 185 0.04 -10.50 10.48
CA ALA A 185 1.02 -9.49 10.13
C ALA A 185 1.54 -8.73 11.37
N GLU A 186 2.84 -8.44 11.35
CA GLU A 186 3.49 -7.53 12.29
C GLU A 186 2.85 -6.14 12.24
N ALA A 187 3.07 -5.33 13.28
CA ALA A 187 2.57 -3.96 13.32
C ALA A 187 3.15 -3.10 12.19
N VAL A 188 2.37 -2.16 11.65
CA VAL A 188 2.80 -1.32 10.52
C VAL A 188 4.04 -0.48 10.86
N GLU A 189 4.14 -0.05 12.12
CA GLU A 189 5.28 0.69 12.68
C GLU A 189 6.58 -0.12 12.60
N SER A 190 6.50 -1.45 12.77
CA SER A 190 7.66 -2.34 12.69
C SER A 190 8.09 -2.56 11.25
N VAL A 191 7.13 -2.72 10.33
CA VAL A 191 7.41 -2.94 8.90
C VAL A 191 7.94 -1.66 8.22
N LEU A 192 7.42 -0.50 8.61
CA LEU A 192 7.75 0.82 8.05
C LEU A 192 8.55 1.67 9.03
N ALA A 193 9.48 1.04 9.76
CA ALA A 193 10.28 1.71 10.79
C ALA A 193 10.92 3.02 10.27
N GLY A 194 10.80 4.08 11.07
CA GLY A 194 11.34 5.41 10.76
C GLY A 194 10.48 6.28 9.83
N LEU A 195 9.50 5.72 9.11
CA LEU A 195 8.68 6.50 8.17
C LEU A 195 7.90 7.61 8.86
N ALA A 196 7.15 7.28 9.92
CA ALA A 196 6.34 8.27 10.65
C ALA A 196 7.19 9.40 11.25
N GLU A 197 8.35 9.07 11.81
CA GLU A 197 9.25 10.07 12.38
C GLU A 197 9.72 11.06 11.31
N HIS A 198 10.12 10.56 10.15
CA HIS A 198 10.58 11.41 9.06
C HIS A 198 9.44 12.18 8.40
N LEU A 199 8.29 11.56 8.15
CA LEU A 199 7.17 12.26 7.52
C LEU A 199 6.64 13.40 8.42
N HIS A 200 6.54 13.18 9.73
CA HIS A 200 6.13 14.23 10.67
C HIS A 200 7.16 15.35 10.81
N SER A 201 8.45 15.11 10.54
CA SER A 201 9.45 16.18 10.61
C SER A 201 9.34 17.15 9.44
N VAL A 202 8.89 16.68 8.26
CA VAL A 202 8.71 17.52 7.05
C VAL A 202 7.28 17.99 6.83
N CYS A 203 6.28 17.29 7.37
CA CYS A 203 4.86 17.66 7.33
C CYS A 203 4.21 17.40 8.70
N PRO A 204 4.44 18.29 9.69
CA PRO A 204 3.97 18.09 11.06
C PRO A 204 2.44 18.01 11.19
N ASN A 205 1.72 18.59 10.24
CA ASN A 205 0.26 18.66 10.22
C ASN A 205 -0.40 17.56 9.37
N VAL A 206 0.34 16.55 8.90
CA VAL A 206 -0.17 15.48 8.00
C VAL A 206 -1.51 14.90 8.45
N ALA A 207 -1.67 14.55 9.73
CA ALA A 207 -2.90 13.96 10.26
C ALA A 207 -4.12 14.90 10.25
N SER A 208 -3.89 16.21 10.13
CA SER A 208 -4.94 17.24 10.08
C SER A 208 -5.32 17.66 8.67
N LEU A 209 -4.59 17.19 7.65
CA LEU A 209 -4.91 17.48 6.27
C LEU A 209 -6.26 16.85 5.86
N GLN A 210 -6.84 17.36 4.79
CA GLN A 210 -8.08 16.85 4.23
C GLN A 210 -7.92 16.60 2.74
N VAL A 211 -8.59 15.56 2.24
CA VAL A 211 -8.67 15.27 0.81
C VAL A 211 -9.41 16.39 0.11
N ALA A 212 -8.67 17.28 -0.54
CA ALA A 212 -9.22 18.43 -1.24
C ALA A 212 -9.61 18.10 -2.68
N SER A 213 -8.89 17.18 -3.32
CA SER A 213 -9.26 16.62 -4.62
C SER A 213 -8.74 15.21 -4.77
N ARG A 214 -9.43 14.42 -5.60
CA ARG A 214 -9.08 13.06 -5.95
C ARG A 214 -9.33 12.85 -7.44
N THR A 215 -8.30 12.41 -8.15
CA THR A 215 -8.40 11.95 -9.54
C THR A 215 -8.22 10.44 -9.54
N ILE A 216 -9.14 9.72 -10.18
CA ILE A 216 -9.09 8.26 -10.32
C ILE A 216 -8.83 7.94 -11.79
N THR A 217 -7.81 7.13 -12.06
CA THR A 217 -7.44 6.75 -13.43
C THR A 217 -7.20 5.25 -13.56
N ASP A 218 -7.82 4.66 -14.59
CA ASP A 218 -7.53 3.30 -15.04
C ASP A 218 -6.26 3.36 -15.89
N THR A 219 -5.12 2.99 -15.30
CA THR A 219 -3.81 3.09 -15.96
C THR A 219 -3.47 1.76 -16.61
N PRO A 220 -3.36 1.68 -17.97
CA PRO A 220 -3.07 0.44 -18.68
C PRO A 220 -1.58 0.06 -18.59
N ALA A 221 -1.11 -0.14 -17.35
CA ALA A 221 0.24 -0.51 -17.00
C ALA A 221 0.24 -1.44 -15.78
N ASN A 222 1.26 -2.30 -15.71
CA ASN A 222 1.56 -3.05 -14.50
C ASN A 222 1.92 -2.09 -13.36
N TRP A 223 1.51 -2.42 -12.14
CA TRP A 223 1.82 -1.60 -10.94
C TRP A 223 3.33 -1.35 -10.79
N LYS A 224 4.18 -2.34 -11.08
CA LYS A 224 5.64 -2.17 -11.00
C LYS A 224 6.18 -1.16 -12.00
N VAL A 225 5.54 -0.99 -13.16
CA VAL A 225 5.97 0.05 -14.13
C VAL A 225 5.71 1.45 -13.60
N ILE A 226 4.61 1.64 -12.86
CA ILE A 226 4.24 2.93 -12.26
C ILE A 226 5.20 3.24 -11.10
N VAL A 227 5.49 2.24 -10.27
CA VAL A 227 6.54 2.35 -9.24
C VAL A 227 7.90 2.68 -9.89
N ASP A 228 8.33 1.92 -10.89
CA ASP A 228 9.61 2.13 -11.59
C ASP A 228 9.72 3.58 -12.11
N ASN A 229 8.63 4.12 -12.68
CA ASN A 229 8.57 5.52 -13.12
C ASN A 229 8.68 6.53 -11.98
N TYR A 230 8.07 6.26 -10.82
CA TYR A 230 8.19 7.16 -9.66
C TYR A 230 9.57 7.11 -9.04
N MET A 231 10.24 5.96 -9.08
CA MET A 231 11.50 5.68 -8.39
C MET A 231 12.74 6.32 -9.04
N GLU A 232 12.56 7.17 -10.05
CA GLU A 232 13.64 7.93 -10.67
C GLU A 232 13.17 9.32 -11.12
N CYS A 233 14.14 10.23 -11.28
CA CYS A 233 13.91 11.54 -11.90
C CYS A 233 14.80 11.75 -13.14
N TYR A 234 15.28 10.65 -13.73
CA TYR A 234 15.96 10.63 -15.02
C TYR A 234 15.02 11.08 -16.15
N HIS A 235 13.73 10.72 -16.09
CA HIS A 235 12.72 11.15 -17.06
C HIS A 235 12.23 12.60 -16.84
N CYS A 236 12.49 13.20 -15.67
CA CYS A 236 11.90 14.48 -15.29
C CYS A 236 12.20 15.60 -16.30
N ALA A 237 13.49 15.78 -16.64
CA ALA A 237 13.93 16.86 -17.53
C ALA A 237 13.23 16.84 -18.91
N PRO A 238 13.19 15.70 -19.64
CA PRO A 238 12.51 15.64 -20.93
C PRO A 238 10.98 15.57 -20.84
N ALA A 239 10.40 14.91 -19.83
CA ALA A 239 8.97 14.62 -19.78
C ALA A 239 8.15 15.69 -19.03
N HIS A 240 8.76 16.37 -18.06
CA HIS A 240 8.08 17.35 -17.19
C HIS A 240 8.81 18.70 -17.20
N PRO A 241 8.75 19.48 -18.31
CA PRO A 241 9.46 20.77 -18.40
C PRO A 241 9.09 21.75 -17.28
N GLY A 242 7.80 21.78 -16.89
CA GLY A 242 7.31 22.62 -15.80
C GLY A 242 7.89 22.25 -14.44
N PHE A 243 7.80 20.96 -14.06
CA PHE A 243 8.36 20.46 -12.80
C PHE A 243 9.89 20.63 -12.74
N SER A 244 10.58 20.25 -13.82
CA SER A 244 12.04 20.31 -13.90
C SER A 244 12.59 21.73 -13.86
N SER A 245 11.79 22.72 -14.26
CA SER A 245 12.18 24.12 -14.11
C SER A 245 12.27 24.57 -12.64
N SER A 246 11.62 23.85 -11.72
CA SER A 246 11.69 24.10 -10.29
C SER A 246 12.70 23.21 -9.57
N VAL A 247 12.94 21.97 -10.00
CA VAL A 247 13.84 21.06 -9.27
C VAL A 247 15.31 21.48 -9.40
N ASP A 248 15.99 21.71 -8.26
CA ASP A 248 17.44 21.86 -8.25
C ASP A 248 18.14 20.50 -8.26
N SER A 249 18.46 20.01 -9.46
CA SER A 249 19.11 18.70 -9.66
C SER A 249 20.37 18.48 -8.83
N ALA A 250 21.14 19.54 -8.51
CA ALA A 250 22.35 19.43 -7.70
C ALA A 250 22.07 19.10 -6.21
N SER A 251 20.85 19.38 -5.75
CA SER A 251 20.39 19.09 -4.39
C SER A 251 19.63 17.77 -4.26
N TYR A 252 19.32 17.12 -5.39
CA TYR A 252 18.48 15.94 -5.42
C TYR A 252 19.23 14.72 -4.87
N THR A 253 18.59 14.02 -3.94
CA THR A 253 19.09 12.79 -3.33
C THR A 253 17.99 11.74 -3.33
N HIS A 254 18.38 10.47 -3.39
CA HIS A 254 17.47 9.33 -3.22
C HIS A 254 18.09 8.33 -2.24
N THR A 255 17.43 8.12 -1.10
CA THR A 255 17.93 7.29 0.00
C THR A 255 16.96 6.15 0.33
N PHE A 256 17.51 5.00 0.74
CA PHE A 256 16.76 3.76 0.97
C PHE A 256 16.68 3.42 2.46
N HIS A 257 15.48 3.09 2.93
CA HIS A 257 15.16 2.89 4.35
C HIS A 257 14.40 1.57 4.59
N GLY A 258 14.85 0.49 3.93
CA GLY A 258 14.22 -0.82 4.01
C GLY A 258 12.97 -0.92 3.14
N ARG A 259 11.78 -0.75 3.73
CA ARG A 259 10.47 -0.88 3.04
C ARG A 259 9.94 0.45 2.49
N TRP A 260 10.74 1.50 2.52
CA TRP A 260 10.42 2.79 1.93
C TRP A 260 11.70 3.50 1.48
N THR A 261 11.54 4.51 0.62
CA THR A 261 12.65 5.36 0.16
C THR A 261 12.25 6.83 0.23
N LEU A 262 13.25 7.71 0.22
CA LEU A 262 13.07 9.15 0.21
C LEU A 262 13.84 9.77 -0.96
N GLN A 263 13.10 10.41 -1.86
CA GLN A 263 13.61 11.39 -2.81
C GLN A 263 13.48 12.77 -2.17
N HIS A 264 14.59 13.50 -2.05
CA HIS A 264 14.60 14.79 -1.39
C HIS A 264 15.47 15.78 -2.15
N GLY A 265 15.04 17.04 -2.20
CA GLY A 265 15.81 18.12 -2.79
C GLY A 265 15.16 19.46 -2.54
N HIS A 266 15.75 20.51 -3.12
CA HIS A 266 15.24 21.88 -3.05
C HIS A 266 14.65 22.32 -4.39
N SER A 267 13.62 23.16 -4.31
CA SER A 267 12.98 23.79 -5.45
C SER A 267 13.44 25.24 -5.62
N LYS A 268 13.41 25.73 -6.85
CA LYS A 268 13.58 27.12 -7.24
C LYS A 268 12.23 27.63 -7.78
N SER A 269 11.94 28.90 -7.53
CA SER A 269 10.74 29.54 -8.08
C SER A 269 10.81 29.54 -9.61
N SER A 270 9.72 29.15 -10.26
CA SER A 270 9.60 29.11 -11.72
C SER A 270 8.20 29.51 -12.17
N SER A 271 8.12 30.24 -13.28
CA SER A 271 6.85 30.60 -13.92
C SER A 271 6.15 29.43 -14.63
N GLN A 272 6.83 28.28 -14.77
CA GLN A 272 6.30 27.07 -15.41
C GLN A 272 6.11 25.90 -14.43
N GLY A 273 6.55 26.06 -13.18
CA GLY A 273 6.53 25.03 -12.15
C GLY A 273 5.93 25.57 -10.85
N TYR A 274 6.64 25.38 -9.74
CA TYR A 274 6.25 25.99 -8.47
C TYR A 274 6.51 27.50 -8.51
N SER A 275 5.45 28.28 -8.38
CA SER A 275 5.52 29.72 -8.17
C SER A 275 5.48 30.01 -6.68
N PHE A 276 6.52 30.62 -6.16
CA PHE A 276 6.61 31.04 -4.77
C PHE A 276 6.40 32.56 -4.68
N ASP A 277 5.34 32.99 -4.01
CA ASP A 277 5.09 34.41 -3.70
C ASP A 277 5.83 34.78 -2.40
N GLY A 278 6.89 35.57 -2.49
CA GLY A 278 7.72 35.97 -1.34
C GLY A 278 8.74 34.90 -0.88
N ASP A 279 9.24 35.04 0.34
CA ASP A 279 10.17 34.07 0.94
C ASP A 279 9.40 32.85 1.44
N VAL A 280 9.23 31.82 0.59
CA VAL A 280 8.76 30.51 1.06
C VAL A 280 9.80 29.94 2.01
N ALA A 281 9.39 29.75 3.27
CA ALA A 281 10.26 29.37 4.37
C ALA A 281 10.98 28.03 4.14
N ASN A 282 10.33 27.10 3.43
CA ASN A 282 10.91 25.82 3.05
C ASN A 282 10.69 25.51 1.56
N GLN A 283 11.77 25.58 0.79
CA GLN A 283 11.77 25.22 -0.62
C GLN A 283 12.04 23.72 -0.85
N ALA A 284 12.23 22.94 0.21
CA ALA A 284 12.44 21.51 0.07
C ALA A 284 11.19 20.78 -0.41
N PHE A 285 11.37 19.69 -1.14
CA PHE A 285 10.34 18.71 -1.43
C PHE A 285 10.79 17.35 -0.95
N SER A 286 9.83 16.50 -0.58
CA SER A 286 10.09 15.12 -0.17
C SER A 286 9.11 14.18 -0.84
N GLY A 287 9.62 13.24 -1.62
CA GLY A 287 8.86 12.15 -2.23
C GLY A 287 9.20 10.84 -1.55
N TYR A 288 8.19 10.14 -1.03
CA TYR A 288 8.33 8.86 -0.39
C TYR A 288 7.68 7.81 -1.27
N TRP A 289 8.42 6.77 -1.64
CA TRP A 289 7.80 5.51 -2.05
C TRP A 289 7.76 4.58 -0.84
N VAL A 290 6.62 3.92 -0.62
CA VAL A 290 6.39 3.02 0.49
C VAL A 290 5.83 1.71 -0.03
N TRP A 291 6.46 0.61 0.40
CA TRP A 291 6.10 -0.73 -0.05
C TRP A 291 4.63 -1.06 0.26
N PRO A 292 3.88 -1.68 -0.68
CA PRO A 292 4.36 -2.06 -2.02
C PRO A 292 4.35 -0.93 -3.06
N CYS A 293 3.37 -0.03 -3.02
CA CYS A 293 3.13 0.93 -4.11
C CYS A 293 2.20 2.08 -3.69
N VAL A 294 2.56 2.77 -2.60
CA VAL A 294 1.97 4.08 -2.28
C VAL A 294 3.08 5.13 -2.26
N MET A 295 2.77 6.31 -2.77
CA MET A 295 3.71 7.43 -2.81
C MET A 295 3.15 8.63 -2.08
N PHE A 296 3.92 9.18 -1.15
CA PHE A 296 3.60 10.41 -0.44
C PHE A 296 4.52 11.52 -0.95
N ASN A 297 3.96 12.65 -1.36
CA ASN A 297 4.75 13.80 -1.79
C ASN A 297 4.41 14.98 -0.90
N VAL A 298 5.41 15.52 -0.22
CA VAL A 298 5.33 16.80 0.49
C VAL A 298 5.89 17.84 -0.46
N VAL A 299 5.04 18.76 -0.90
CA VAL A 299 5.44 19.85 -1.80
C VAL A 299 6.09 20.98 -1.00
N PRO A 300 6.88 21.85 -1.64
CA PRO A 300 7.47 23.00 -0.96
C PRO A 300 6.40 23.90 -0.32
N GLY A 301 6.66 24.39 0.90
CA GLY A 301 5.70 25.19 1.69
C GLY A 301 5.08 24.48 2.91
N ASP A 302 5.39 23.20 3.12
CA ASP A 302 5.11 22.39 4.33
C ASP A 302 3.64 22.14 4.71
N ASP A 303 2.67 22.58 3.92
CA ASP A 303 1.25 22.50 4.28
C ASP A 303 0.40 21.60 3.39
N THR A 304 0.96 21.12 2.28
CA THR A 304 0.22 20.40 1.23
C THR A 304 0.93 19.10 0.90
N MET A 305 0.14 18.05 0.71
CA MET A 305 0.66 16.77 0.23
C MET A 305 -0.08 16.32 -1.03
N THR A 306 0.59 15.55 -1.86
CA THR A 306 -0.09 14.70 -2.83
C THR A 306 0.21 13.25 -2.55
N VAL A 307 -0.76 12.38 -2.81
CA VAL A 307 -0.64 10.95 -2.53
C VAL A 307 -1.06 10.17 -3.76
N ILE A 308 -0.25 9.19 -4.13
CA ILE A 308 -0.53 8.26 -5.23
C ILE A 308 -0.76 6.90 -4.60
N TYR A 309 -1.99 6.40 -4.67
CA TYR A 309 -2.29 5.02 -4.30
C TYR A 309 -2.41 4.19 -5.57
N GLU A 310 -1.65 3.11 -5.64
CA GLU A 310 -1.80 2.13 -6.72
C GLU A 310 -2.60 0.93 -6.21
N TYR A 311 -3.72 0.66 -6.88
CA TYR A 311 -4.55 -0.52 -6.64
C TYR A 311 -4.51 -1.41 -7.89
N PRO A 312 -3.63 -2.41 -7.92
CA PRO A 312 -3.49 -3.29 -9.08
C PRO A 312 -4.77 -4.09 -9.33
N VAL A 313 -5.11 -4.28 -10.61
CA VAL A 313 -6.30 -5.03 -11.05
C VAL A 313 -5.93 -6.27 -11.84
N SER A 314 -4.94 -6.15 -12.74
CA SER A 314 -4.39 -7.26 -13.51
C SER A 314 -2.91 -7.00 -13.84
N ALA A 315 -2.25 -7.92 -14.55
CA ALA A 315 -0.88 -7.69 -15.00
C ALA A 315 -0.73 -6.42 -15.86
N GLY A 316 -1.78 -6.00 -16.58
CA GLY A 316 -1.74 -4.85 -17.49
C GLY A 316 -2.60 -3.65 -17.07
N LEU A 317 -3.19 -3.66 -15.86
CA LEU A 317 -4.08 -2.59 -15.40
C LEU A 317 -3.89 -2.32 -13.91
N THR A 318 -3.68 -1.05 -13.59
CA THR A 318 -3.60 -0.53 -12.22
C THR A 318 -4.49 0.69 -12.10
N VAL A 319 -5.39 0.70 -11.11
CA VAL A 319 -6.20 1.88 -10.80
C VAL A 319 -5.38 2.78 -9.89
N GLN A 320 -5.18 4.03 -10.29
CA GLN A 320 -4.46 5.02 -9.50
C GLN A 320 -5.43 6.04 -8.90
N TYR A 321 -5.27 6.28 -7.61
CA TYR A 321 -5.88 7.40 -6.91
C TYR A 321 -4.80 8.45 -6.70
N TYR A 322 -4.94 9.60 -7.34
CA TYR A 322 -4.09 10.76 -7.11
C TYR A 322 -4.85 11.77 -6.26
N GLU A 323 -4.39 11.97 -5.04
CA GLU A 323 -5.03 12.88 -4.08
C GLU A 323 -4.18 14.12 -3.84
N VAL A 324 -4.85 15.24 -3.64
CA VAL A 324 -4.27 16.45 -3.09
C VAL A 324 -4.85 16.64 -1.69
N LEU A 325 -3.98 16.66 -0.70
CA LEU A 325 -4.28 16.88 0.71
C LEU A 325 -3.88 18.31 1.08
N MET A 326 -4.83 19.09 1.60
CA MET A 326 -4.60 20.47 2.03
C MET A 326 -5.13 20.68 3.46
N PRO A 327 -4.67 21.72 4.18
CA PRO A 327 -5.27 22.08 5.45
C PRO A 327 -6.76 22.40 5.26
N SER A 328 -7.57 22.14 6.28
CA SER A 328 -8.98 22.53 6.26
C SER A 328 -9.09 24.03 6.00
N LYS A 329 -9.95 24.43 5.06
CA LYS A 329 -10.36 25.83 4.93
C LYS A 329 -11.28 26.12 6.12
N GLU A 330 -10.82 26.93 7.07
CA GLU A 330 -11.69 27.49 8.12
C GLU A 330 -12.81 28.36 7.54
#